data_AF-A0A7S9WWM9-F1
#
_entry.id   AF-A0A7S9WWM9-F1
#
_cell.length_a   1.000
_cell.length_b   1.000
_cell.length_c   1.000
_cell.angle_alpha   90.00
_cell.angle_beta   90.00
_cell.angle_gamma   90.00
#
_symmetry.space_group_name_H-M   'P 1'
#
loop_
_entity.id
_entity.type
_entity.pdbx_description
1 polymer ?
#
loop_
_entity_poly.entity_id
_entity_poly.type
_entity_poly.pdbx_seq_one_letter_code
_entity_poly.pdbx_strand_id
1 'polypeptide(L)'
;MRILKTLLLLCIFLIADPIEIHVEKNKNQNKYIKDLNLVGDWNIQTERYFIDFILTAGSSWDISFKKNHEILLDNQPREMFWKYDNEKGEISIYNKKEITIYGGDEIILKEYIGNKCFKAELNKNHQIKMCKTKGTIVNNVKELIKIDMK
;
A
#
# COMPACT_ATOMS: atom_id res chain seq x y z
N MET A 1 53.74 41.22 17.73
CA MET A 1 52.78 40.51 18.61
C MET A 1 51.68 41.51 18.97
N ARG A 2 50.38 41.31 18.76
CA ARG A 2 49.57 40.19 18.31
C ARG A 2 48.48 40.76 17.40
N ILE A 3 48.31 40.13 16.25
CA ILE A 3 47.19 40.31 15.32
C ILE A 3 45.95 39.77 16.06
N LEU A 4 45.11 40.64 16.63
CA LEU A 4 43.79 40.20 17.07
C LEU A 4 42.92 40.14 15.83
N LYS A 5 42.91 38.96 15.23
CA LYS A 5 42.11 38.61 14.07
C LYS A 5 40.66 38.98 14.34
N THR A 6 40.17 39.89 13.52
CA THR A 6 38.83 39.96 12.95
C THR A 6 38.10 38.62 13.10
N LEU A 7 37.24 38.48 14.11
CA LEU A 7 36.25 37.42 14.14
C LEU A 7 35.00 37.96 13.46
N LEU A 8 35.12 38.13 12.14
CA LEU A 8 33.98 38.34 11.26
C LEU A 8 33.19 37.02 11.30
N LEU A 9 32.17 36.95 12.16
CA LEU A 9 31.16 35.89 12.11
C LEU A 9 30.41 36.05 10.78
N LEU A 10 30.98 35.48 9.72
CA LEU A 10 30.23 35.08 8.54
C LEU A 10 29.28 33.98 9.00
N CYS A 11 28.11 34.38 9.49
CA CYS A 11 26.94 33.52 9.48
C CYS A 11 26.62 33.27 8.01
N ILE A 12 27.24 32.24 7.44
CA ILE A 12 26.79 31.66 6.19
C ILE A 12 25.46 31.00 6.54
N PHE A 13 24.38 31.78 6.41
CA PHE A 13 23.06 31.22 6.23
C PHE A 13 23.14 30.41 4.94
N LEU A 14 23.40 29.11 5.08
CA LEU A 14 23.09 28.13 4.06
C LEU A 14 21.56 28.17 3.92
N ILE A 15 21.07 29.13 3.13
CA ILE A 15 19.76 29.05 2.52
C ILE A 15 19.94 27.91 1.52
N ALA A 16 19.79 26.67 2.01
CA ALA A 16 19.58 25.55 1.13
C ALA A 16 18.33 25.91 0.35
N ASP A 17 18.47 26.07 -0.96
CA ASP A 17 17.34 26.29 -1.84
C ASP A 17 16.27 25.24 -1.48
N PRO A 18 15.04 25.66 -1.17
CA PRO A 18 14.00 24.71 -0.83
C PRO A 18 13.88 23.73 -1.99
N ILE A 19 14.16 22.45 -1.73
CA ILE A 19 13.98 21.40 -2.72
C ILE A 19 12.49 21.37 -3.04
N GLU A 20 12.09 21.94 -4.17
CA GLU A 20 10.74 21.83 -4.69
C GLU A 20 10.50 20.39 -5.15
N ILE A 21 9.88 19.60 -4.28
CA ILE A 21 9.44 18.26 -4.64
C ILE A 21 8.18 18.40 -5.50
N HIS A 22 8.38 18.42 -6.83
CA HIS A 22 7.29 18.31 -7.79
C HIS A 22 6.76 16.87 -7.83
N VAL A 23 5.78 16.56 -6.99
CA VAL A 23 5.02 15.30 -7.10
C VAL A 23 3.97 15.49 -8.20
N GLU A 24 4.26 15.04 -9.42
CA GLU A 24 3.26 14.96 -10.50
C GLU A 24 2.06 14.14 -10.00
N LYS A 25 0.92 14.82 -9.85
CA LYS A 25 -0.24 14.31 -9.11
C LYS A 25 -1.08 13.26 -9.84
N ASN A 26 -0.71 12.83 -11.06
CA ASN A 26 -1.59 11.95 -11.85
C ASN A 26 -0.93 10.81 -12.65
N LYS A 27 0.40 10.77 -12.82
CA LYS A 27 1.07 9.66 -13.56
C LYS A 27 1.64 8.55 -12.67
N ASN A 28 1.67 8.75 -11.35
CA ASN A 28 2.29 7.83 -10.39
C ASN A 28 1.36 6.74 -9.84
N GLN A 29 0.08 6.70 -10.22
CA GLN A 29 -0.89 5.72 -9.69
C GLN A 29 -0.44 4.27 -9.99
N ASN A 30 -0.05 3.98 -11.23
CA ASN A 30 0.44 2.66 -11.65
C ASN A 30 1.70 2.22 -10.90
N LYS A 31 2.54 3.17 -10.47
CA LYS A 31 3.78 2.88 -9.75
C LYS A 31 3.53 2.29 -8.37
N TYR A 32 2.50 2.80 -7.67
CA TYR A 32 2.13 2.26 -6.35
C TYR A 32 1.46 0.90 -6.40
N ILE A 33 0.93 0.52 -7.58
CA ILE A 33 0.35 -0.81 -7.81
C ILE A 33 1.47 -1.79 -8.21
N LYS A 34 2.28 -1.49 -9.23
CA LYS A 34 3.28 -2.43 -9.76
C LYS A 34 4.34 -2.91 -8.76
N ASP A 35 4.69 -2.09 -7.76
CA ASP A 35 5.69 -2.42 -6.73
C ASP A 35 5.09 -2.53 -5.32
N LEU A 36 3.81 -2.89 -5.25
CA LEU A 36 3.07 -2.95 -3.99
C LEU A 36 3.59 -4.08 -3.09
N ASN A 37 4.10 -3.70 -1.93
CA ASN A 37 4.31 -4.61 -0.82
C ASN A 37 2.98 -4.87 -0.10
N LEU A 38 2.34 -6.00 -0.39
CA LEU A 38 1.12 -6.42 0.30
C LEU A 38 1.37 -6.90 1.72
N VAL A 39 2.55 -7.41 2.05
CA VAL A 39 2.83 -7.96 3.39
C VAL A 39 2.58 -6.92 4.49
N GLY A 40 1.78 -7.28 5.48
CA GLY A 40 1.38 -6.39 6.57
C GLY A 40 -0.12 -6.43 6.82
N ASP A 41 -0.59 -5.46 7.59
CA ASP A 41 -1.98 -5.39 8.02
C ASP A 41 -2.72 -4.33 7.21
N TRP A 42 -3.96 -4.66 6.85
CA TRP A 42 -4.82 -3.87 5.98
C TRP A 42 -6.22 -3.85 6.54
N ASN A 43 -6.88 -2.71 6.42
CA ASN A 43 -8.30 -2.59 6.63
C ASN A 43 -8.98 -2.50 5.26
N ILE A 44 -9.94 -3.38 5.02
CA ILE A 44 -10.78 -3.39 3.81
C ILE A 44 -12.17 -2.95 4.22
N GLN A 45 -12.76 -2.02 3.47
CA GLN A 45 -14.07 -1.44 3.73
C GLN A 45 -14.92 -1.49 2.46
N THR A 46 -16.18 -1.86 2.61
CA THR A 46 -17.20 -1.77 1.56
C THR A 46 -18.20 -0.68 1.94
N GLU A 47 -18.86 -0.07 0.95
CA GLU A 47 -19.94 0.89 1.23
C GLU A 47 -21.21 0.21 1.77
N ARG A 48 -21.42 -1.05 1.39
CA ARG A 48 -22.59 -1.86 1.76
C ARG A 48 -22.15 -3.13 2.45
N TYR A 49 -23.04 -3.67 3.28
CA TYR A 49 -22.85 -4.97 3.90
C TYR A 49 -22.69 -6.05 2.82
N PHE A 50 -21.61 -6.81 2.90
CA PHE A 50 -21.28 -7.89 1.99
C PHE A 50 -21.25 -9.20 2.78
N ILE A 51 -21.82 -10.26 2.22
CA ILE A 51 -22.11 -11.48 2.98
C ILE A 51 -21.03 -12.56 2.87
N ASP A 52 -20.19 -12.52 1.83
CA ASP A 52 -19.36 -13.68 1.45
C ASP A 52 -17.90 -13.32 1.13
N PHE A 53 -17.31 -12.33 1.80
CA PHE A 53 -15.87 -12.04 1.64
C PHE A 53 -15.06 -12.85 2.66
N ILE A 54 -14.13 -13.68 2.18
CA ILE A 54 -13.31 -14.57 3.03
C ILE A 54 -14.21 -15.44 3.92
N LEU A 55 -15.36 -15.88 3.38
CA LEU A 55 -16.38 -16.64 4.12
C LEU A 55 -16.92 -15.91 5.36
N THR A 56 -16.95 -14.58 5.32
CA THR A 56 -17.49 -13.76 6.40
C THR A 56 -18.35 -12.63 5.87
N ALA A 57 -19.37 -12.31 6.66
CA ALA A 57 -20.24 -11.19 6.41
C ALA A 57 -19.75 -9.95 7.18
N GLY A 58 -19.83 -8.78 6.57
CA GLY A 58 -19.38 -7.53 7.17
C GLY A 58 -19.41 -6.36 6.20
N SER A 59 -18.98 -5.20 6.69
CA SER A 59 -18.66 -4.03 5.86
C SER A 59 -17.22 -3.54 6.07
N SER A 60 -16.49 -4.17 7.00
CA SER A 60 -15.08 -3.92 7.23
C SER A 60 -14.39 -5.17 7.76
N TRP A 61 -13.15 -5.38 7.34
CA TRP A 61 -12.33 -6.51 7.72
C TRP A 61 -10.89 -6.06 7.95
N ASP A 62 -10.29 -6.52 9.06
CA ASP A 62 -8.87 -6.35 9.31
C ASP A 62 -8.11 -7.60 8.87
N ILE A 63 -7.38 -7.46 7.77
CA ILE A 63 -6.70 -8.56 7.10
C ILE A 63 -5.19 -8.39 7.19
N SER A 64 -4.51 -9.44 7.64
CA SER A 64 -3.05 -9.52 7.54
C SER A 64 -2.64 -10.44 6.40
N PHE A 65 -1.92 -9.88 5.42
CA PHE A 65 -1.21 -10.66 4.42
C PHE A 65 0.18 -11.02 4.97
N LYS A 66 0.41 -12.31 5.25
CA LYS A 66 1.68 -12.80 5.82
C LYS A 66 2.68 -13.16 4.72
N LYS A 67 3.98 -13.11 5.06
CA LYS A 67 5.10 -13.40 4.13
C LYS A 67 5.07 -14.83 3.57
N ASN A 68 4.52 -15.77 4.33
CA ASN A 68 4.32 -17.16 3.93
C ASN A 68 3.05 -17.36 3.08
N HIS A 69 2.44 -16.27 2.58
CA HIS A 69 1.22 -16.24 1.79
C HIS A 69 -0.06 -16.60 2.54
N GLU A 70 -0.02 -16.77 3.86
CA GLU A 70 -1.22 -16.97 4.67
C GLU A 70 -1.97 -15.66 4.93
N ILE A 71 -3.27 -15.79 5.18
CA ILE A 71 -4.14 -14.71 5.59
C ILE A 71 -4.56 -14.90 7.06
N LEU A 72 -4.48 -13.81 7.82
CA LEU A 72 -5.24 -13.68 9.06
C LEU A 72 -6.42 -12.72 8.84
N LEU A 73 -7.55 -13.03 9.43
CA LEU A 73 -8.69 -12.12 9.56
C LEU A 73 -8.90 -11.87 11.06
N ASP A 74 -8.92 -10.61 11.48
CA ASP A 74 -9.03 -10.19 12.87
C ASP A 74 -7.97 -10.86 13.77
N ASN A 75 -6.74 -10.96 13.25
CA ASN A 75 -5.60 -11.66 13.84
C ASN A 75 -5.76 -13.18 14.01
N GLN A 76 -6.80 -13.80 13.43
CA GLN A 76 -7.00 -15.24 13.47
C GLN A 76 -6.70 -15.90 12.12
N PRO A 77 -6.01 -17.06 12.08
CA PRO A 77 -5.77 -17.80 10.85
C PRO A 77 -7.07 -18.24 10.17
N ARG A 78 -7.12 -18.16 8.83
CA ARG A 78 -8.30 -18.56 8.04
C ARG A 78 -8.09 -19.79 7.15
N GLU A 79 -6.91 -20.43 7.21
CA GLU A 79 -6.50 -21.47 6.25
C GLU A 79 -6.63 -21.03 4.78
N MET A 80 -6.58 -19.73 4.54
CA MET A 80 -6.62 -19.12 3.21
C MET A 80 -5.27 -18.51 2.87
N PHE A 81 -5.02 -18.46 1.57
CA PHE A 81 -3.77 -18.00 1.00
C PHE A 81 -4.03 -16.89 0.00
N TRP A 82 -3.01 -16.06 -0.23
CA TRP A 82 -3.07 -14.99 -1.20
C TRP A 82 -1.95 -15.09 -2.22
N LYS A 83 -2.20 -14.54 -3.41
CA LYS A 83 -1.20 -14.28 -4.45
C LYS A 83 -1.46 -12.89 -5.03
N TYR A 84 -0.41 -12.28 -5.60
CA TYR A 84 -0.50 -10.98 -6.23
C TYR A 84 0.03 -11.01 -7.65
N ASP A 85 -0.80 -10.59 -8.60
CA ASP A 85 -0.42 -10.35 -9.99
C ASP A 85 -0.08 -8.86 -10.14
N ASN A 86 1.22 -8.56 -10.15
CA ASN A 86 1.73 -7.18 -10.27
C ASN A 86 1.34 -6.51 -11.59
N GLU A 87 1.18 -7.28 -12.67
CA GLU A 87 0.85 -6.72 -13.98
C GLU A 87 -0.59 -6.24 -14.03
N LYS A 88 -1.49 -7.00 -13.40
CA LYS A 88 -2.92 -6.69 -13.34
C LYS A 88 -3.33 -5.87 -12.12
N GLY A 89 -2.47 -5.78 -11.10
CA GLY A 89 -2.84 -5.20 -9.81
C GLY A 89 -3.90 -6.02 -9.08
N GLU A 90 -3.89 -7.34 -9.27
CA GLU A 90 -4.93 -8.26 -8.80
C GLU A 90 -4.41 -9.10 -7.64
N ILE A 91 -5.16 -9.09 -6.52
CA ILE A 91 -4.93 -9.96 -5.37
C ILE A 91 -5.95 -11.07 -5.44
N SER A 92 -5.50 -12.32 -5.59
CA SER A 92 -6.41 -13.48 -5.52
C SER A 92 -6.26 -14.16 -4.16
N ILE A 93 -7.38 -14.42 -3.51
CA ILE A 93 -7.50 -15.12 -2.24
C ILE A 93 -8.16 -16.47 -2.49
N TYR A 94 -7.56 -17.54 -1.98
CA TYR A 94 -8.01 -18.90 -2.25
C TYR A 94 -7.82 -19.81 -1.04
N ASN A 95 -8.61 -20.88 -0.99
CA ASN A 95 -8.41 -21.98 -0.06
C ASN A 95 -7.60 -23.10 -0.75
N LYS A 96 -6.64 -23.71 -0.05
CA LYS A 96 -5.87 -24.86 -0.59
C LYS A 96 -6.63 -26.19 -0.54
N LYS A 97 -7.68 -26.29 0.28
CA LYS A 97 -8.49 -27.51 0.36
C LYS A 97 -9.45 -27.55 -0.84
N GLU A 98 -9.17 -28.45 -1.79
CA GLU A 98 -9.94 -28.64 -3.04
C GLU A 98 -11.41 -29.05 -2.85
N ILE A 99 -11.84 -29.38 -1.63
CA ILE A 99 -13.18 -29.91 -1.30
C ILE A 99 -14.18 -28.81 -0.91
N THR A 100 -13.76 -27.54 -0.82
CA THR A 100 -14.66 -26.44 -0.41
C THR A 100 -15.37 -25.79 -1.60
N ILE A 101 -16.67 -25.48 -1.45
CA ILE A 101 -17.54 -24.75 -2.41
C ILE A 101 -17.07 -23.29 -2.64
N TYR A 102 -16.04 -22.85 -1.93
CA TYR A 102 -15.50 -21.49 -2.01
C TYR A 102 -14.61 -21.30 -3.24
N GLY A 103 -15.08 -20.49 -4.19
CA GLY A 103 -14.38 -20.19 -5.45
C GLY A 103 -13.21 -19.22 -5.32
N GLY A 104 -12.94 -18.68 -4.12
CA GLY A 104 -11.97 -17.62 -3.90
C GLY A 104 -12.56 -16.22 -4.00
N ASP A 105 -11.80 -15.23 -3.55
CA ASP A 105 -12.09 -13.80 -3.70
C ASP A 105 -10.98 -13.11 -4.51
N GLU A 106 -11.34 -12.07 -5.23
CA GLU A 106 -10.45 -11.28 -6.07
C GLU A 106 -10.56 -9.80 -5.70
N ILE A 107 -9.44 -9.14 -5.43
CA ILE A 107 -9.36 -7.70 -5.24
C ILE A 107 -8.55 -7.09 -6.38
N ILE A 108 -9.16 -6.19 -7.15
CA ILE A 108 -8.52 -5.48 -8.26
C ILE A 108 -8.25 -4.04 -7.83
N LEU A 109 -6.98 -3.69 -7.65
CA LEU A 109 -6.58 -2.33 -7.30
C LEU A 109 -6.80 -1.40 -8.50
N LYS A 110 -7.45 -0.26 -8.27
CA LYS A 110 -7.76 0.72 -9.33
C LYS A 110 -6.98 2.01 -9.19
N GLU A 111 -6.98 2.58 -8.00
CA GLU A 111 -6.45 3.93 -7.79
C GLU A 111 -5.79 4.04 -6.42
N TYR A 112 -4.57 4.58 -6.38
CA TYR A 112 -3.95 5.02 -5.12
C TYR A 112 -4.49 6.39 -4.72
N ILE A 113 -5.14 6.48 -3.55
CA ILE A 113 -5.79 7.70 -3.08
C ILE A 113 -5.03 8.42 -1.95
N GLY A 114 -3.78 8.01 -1.70
CA GLY A 114 -2.94 8.58 -0.64
C GLY A 114 -3.17 7.91 0.72
N ASN A 115 -2.38 8.32 1.72
CA ASN A 115 -2.45 7.79 3.10
C ASN A 115 -2.46 6.26 3.18
N LYS A 116 -1.69 5.62 2.31
CA LYS A 116 -1.61 4.18 2.21
C LYS A 116 -2.91 3.46 1.82
N CYS A 117 -3.82 4.16 1.14
CA CYS A 117 -5.12 3.67 0.75
C CYS A 117 -5.28 3.58 -0.77
N PHE A 118 -6.11 2.64 -1.19
CA PHE A 118 -6.50 2.40 -2.57
C PHE A 118 -8.02 2.32 -2.68
N LYS A 119 -8.56 2.79 -3.81
CA LYS A 119 -9.85 2.30 -4.31
C LYS A 119 -9.59 1.01 -5.08
N ALA A 120 -10.44 0.02 -4.84
CA ALA A 120 -10.34 -1.27 -5.48
C ALA A 120 -11.74 -1.85 -5.74
N GLU A 121 -11.78 -2.94 -6.49
CA GLU A 121 -12.99 -3.72 -6.73
C GLU A 121 -12.84 -5.12 -6.12
N LEU A 122 -13.84 -5.55 -5.36
CA LEU A 122 -13.97 -6.92 -4.88
C LEU A 122 -14.87 -7.71 -5.84
N ASN A 123 -14.36 -8.86 -6.30
CA ASN A 123 -15.03 -9.79 -7.21
C ASN A 123 -15.65 -9.09 -8.43
N LYS A 124 -14.94 -8.09 -8.97
CA LYS A 124 -15.33 -7.23 -10.12
C LYS A 124 -16.65 -6.45 -9.98
N ASN A 125 -17.36 -6.57 -8.86
CA ASN A 125 -18.74 -6.10 -8.72
C ASN A 125 -18.94 -5.10 -7.60
N HIS A 126 -18.01 -5.03 -6.63
CA HIS A 126 -18.19 -4.23 -5.42
C HIS A 126 -17.03 -3.27 -5.24
N GLN A 127 -17.33 -1.98 -5.15
CA GLN A 127 -16.31 -0.98 -4.83
C GLN A 127 -15.92 -1.12 -3.37
N ILE A 128 -14.61 -1.16 -3.14
CA ILE A 128 -14.01 -1.24 -1.81
C ILE A 128 -12.91 -0.20 -1.65
N LYS A 129 -12.66 0.15 -0.39
CA LYS A 129 -11.49 0.92 0.03
C LYS A 129 -10.58 -0.01 0.81
N MET A 130 -9.30 -0.04 0.43
CA MET A 130 -8.29 -0.89 1.05
C MET A 130 -7.13 -0.03 1.54
N CYS A 131 -6.86 -0.03 2.85
CA CYS A 131 -5.86 0.82 3.47
C CYS A 131 -4.85 0.01 4.29
N LYS A 132 -3.55 0.25 4.08
CA LYS A 132 -2.50 -0.42 4.86
C LYS A 132 -2.37 0.25 6.22
N THR A 133 -2.65 -0.51 7.28
CA THR A 133 -2.56 -0.05 8.68
C THR A 133 -1.18 -0.34 9.27
N LYS A 134 -0.52 -1.43 8.87
CA LYS A 134 0.83 -1.78 9.33
C LYS A 134 1.73 -2.25 8.19
N GLY A 135 2.99 -1.77 8.20
CA GLY A 135 4.01 -2.08 7.19
C GLY A 135 4.24 -0.96 6.18
N THR A 136 5.15 -1.21 5.22
CA THR A 136 5.47 -0.30 4.11
C THR A 136 4.67 -0.69 2.87
N ILE A 137 4.28 0.29 2.05
CA ILE A 137 3.58 0.03 0.77
C ILE A 137 4.54 -0.35 -0.34
N VAL A 138 5.79 0.08 -0.26
CA VAL A 138 6.71 0.02 -1.40
C VAL A 138 7.94 -0.79 -1.03
N ASN A 139 8.39 -1.62 -1.97
CA ASN A 139 9.59 -2.44 -1.79
C ASN A 139 10.88 -1.62 -1.97
N ASN A 140 10.88 -0.58 -2.82
CA ASN A 140 12.06 0.24 -3.09
C ASN A 140 11.74 1.75 -3.04
N VAL A 141 12.00 2.38 -1.89
CA VAL A 141 11.76 3.83 -1.70
C VAL A 141 12.62 4.68 -2.65
N LYS A 142 13.79 4.19 -3.05
CA LYS A 142 14.74 4.93 -3.91
C LYS A 142 14.19 5.20 -5.31
N GLU A 143 13.33 4.33 -5.84
CA GLU A 143 12.74 4.53 -7.17
C GLU A 143 11.62 5.58 -7.15
N LEU A 144 10.99 5.81 -5.99
CA LEU A 144 9.88 6.76 -5.83
C LEU A 144 10.34 8.21 -5.73
N ILE A 145 11.53 8.42 -5.17
CA ILE A 145 12.14 9.75 -5.03
C ILE A 145 13.13 9.93 -6.19
N LYS A 146 12.61 10.15 -7.41
CA LYS A 146 13.43 10.75 -8.47
C LYS A 146 13.47 12.25 -8.19
N ILE A 147 14.55 12.71 -7.59
CA ILE A 147 14.85 14.15 -7.52
C ILE A 147 15.48 14.49 -8.88
N ASP A 148 14.69 15.07 -9.77
CA ASP A 148 15.26 15.66 -10.99
C ASP A 148 16.02 16.93 -10.57
N MET A 149 17.35 16.85 -10.54
CA MET A 149 18.21 18.02 -10.43
C MET A 149 18.32 18.66 -11.81
N LYS A 150 17.81 19.88 -11.97
CA LYS A 150 18.11 20.74 -13.13
C LYS A 150 19.39 21.53 -12.87
#